data_AF-A0A6I9UN84-F1
#
_entry.id   AF-A0A6I9UN84-F1
#
_cell.length_a   1.000
_cell.length_b   1.000
_cell.length_c   1.000
_cell.angle_alpha   90.00
_cell.angle_beta   90.00
_cell.angle_gamma   90.00
#
_symmetry.space_group_name_H-M   'P 1'
#
loop_
_entity.id
_entity.type
_entity.pdbx_description
1 polymer ?
#
loop_
_entity_poly.entity_id
_entity_poly.type
_entity_poly.pdbx_seq_one_letter_code
_entity_poly.pdbx_strand_id
1 'polypeptide(L)'
;MSHGNRFLFKNGVVSPAADTPSVAGFLEAHPGAYTTTRTHKNGSELLFWERHLLRLSNSFRLLLKENPRLLFEKPITLSTAFLELSNRAMMWDSVIRSLVNDSMRKVVPFVEKERIFGEELAITAHLSGNLENLDHLKGGFDEGKISEVLDVYLHIGGYAPPVFGVRGSAAHLAVVGRGRDSANAKYSDWVRLRKPLEKLRPPSVNELLLSNDGEQILEGCLTNFFVVCLKEKDGDGHTVEQKQPQSLRCIEVQTAPLSDGVLPGVIRQVIRDICLKIGIPFREVAPSWSKRELWMEAFITTFEFYSMLRQSKLLNHGNQWNQILGRRSHGSRNDFRTVLAGLHQCYRWRL
;
A
#
# COMPACT_ATOMS: atom_id res chain seq x y z
N MET A 1 -20.89 -3.04 -7.17
CA MET A 1 -19.98 -4.10 -6.70
C MET A 1 -20.60 -5.41 -7.12
N SER A 2 -20.11 -6.06 -8.19
CA SER A 2 -20.55 -7.43 -8.47
C SER A 2 -20.08 -8.30 -7.31
N HIS A 3 -20.98 -9.12 -6.77
CA HIS A 3 -20.61 -10.17 -5.82
C HIS A 3 -19.89 -11.27 -6.61
N GLY A 4 -18.66 -10.99 -7.04
CA GLY A 4 -17.78 -12.02 -7.60
C GLY A 4 -17.50 -13.06 -6.52
N ASN A 5 -17.25 -14.30 -6.94
CA ASN A 5 -16.90 -15.39 -6.04
C ASN A 5 -15.70 -14.97 -5.18
N ARG A 6 -15.76 -15.32 -3.90
CA ARG A 6 -14.69 -15.10 -2.94
C ARG A 6 -14.23 -16.44 -2.39
N PHE A 7 -12.93 -16.55 -2.18
CA PHE A 7 -12.33 -17.76 -1.67
C PHE A 7 -11.35 -17.43 -0.56
N LEU A 8 -11.35 -18.27 0.47
CA LEU A 8 -10.35 -18.26 1.53
C LEU A 8 -9.65 -19.60 1.54
N PHE A 9 -8.33 -19.57 1.57
CA PHE A 9 -7.49 -20.75 1.71
C PHE A 9 -6.67 -20.60 2.98
N LYS A 10 -6.60 -21.66 3.79
CA LYS A 10 -5.71 -21.76 4.96
C LYS A 10 -4.78 -22.95 4.78
N ASN A 11 -3.47 -22.72 4.81
CA ASN A 11 -2.45 -23.78 4.72
C ASN A 11 -2.65 -24.76 3.53
N GLY A 12 -3.17 -24.24 2.42
CA GLY A 12 -3.47 -25.02 1.21
C GLY A 12 -4.83 -25.72 1.18
N VAL A 13 -5.69 -25.53 2.19
CA VAL A 13 -7.06 -26.06 2.24
C VAL A 13 -8.06 -24.96 1.94
N VAL A 14 -9.04 -25.24 1.07
CA VAL A 14 -10.09 -24.29 0.65
C VAL A 14 -11.20 -24.25 1.71
N SER A 15 -11.60 -23.06 2.15
CA SER A 15 -12.81 -22.86 2.95
C SER A 15 -14.07 -22.83 2.07
N PRO A 16 -15.24 -23.28 2.58
CA PRO A 16 -16.49 -23.16 1.84
C PRO A 16 -16.79 -21.72 1.41
N ALA A 17 -17.26 -21.54 0.16
CA ALA A 17 -17.52 -20.21 -0.40
C ALA A 17 -18.59 -19.42 0.38
N ALA A 18 -19.61 -20.10 0.92
CA ALA A 18 -20.69 -19.49 1.70
C ALA A 18 -20.19 -18.79 2.98
N ASP A 19 -19.05 -19.25 3.52
CA ASP A 19 -18.50 -18.76 4.79
C ASP A 19 -17.35 -17.76 4.59
N THR A 20 -17.04 -17.38 3.34
CA THR A 20 -15.88 -16.53 3.05
C THR A 20 -16.19 -15.05 3.36
N PRO A 21 -15.57 -14.43 4.38
CA PRO A 21 -15.82 -13.04 4.73
C PRO A 21 -15.27 -12.08 3.67
N SER A 22 -15.66 -10.80 3.77
CA SER A 22 -14.95 -9.74 3.02
C SER A 22 -13.48 -9.68 3.44
N VAL A 23 -12.60 -9.19 2.58
CA VAL A 23 -11.17 -9.04 2.93
C VAL A 23 -10.98 -8.18 4.20
N ALA A 24 -11.80 -7.15 4.37
CA ALA A 24 -11.77 -6.31 5.57
C ALA A 24 -12.21 -7.08 6.81
N GLY A 25 -13.28 -7.87 6.72
CA GLY A 25 -13.74 -8.72 7.84
C GLY A 25 -12.74 -9.83 8.17
N PHE A 26 -12.12 -10.44 7.16
CA PHE A 26 -11.04 -11.40 7.33
C PHE A 26 -9.86 -10.80 8.10
N LEU A 27 -9.30 -9.68 7.62
CA LEU A 27 -8.16 -9.02 8.26
C LEU A 27 -8.51 -8.49 9.66
N GLU A 28 -9.75 -8.04 9.87
CA GLU A 28 -10.20 -7.64 11.20
C GLU A 28 -10.21 -8.80 12.20
N ALA A 29 -10.59 -10.00 11.78
CA ALA A 29 -10.69 -11.17 12.65
C ALA A 29 -9.34 -11.87 12.88
N HIS A 30 -8.35 -11.69 12.00
CA HIS A 30 -7.11 -12.47 12.03
C HIS A 30 -5.87 -11.57 12.21
N PRO A 31 -5.25 -11.53 13.40
CA PRO A 31 -3.95 -10.88 13.62
C PRO A 31 -2.88 -11.41 12.66
N GLY A 32 -1.96 -10.56 12.20
CA GLY A 32 -0.90 -10.99 11.30
C GLY A 32 -0.37 -9.92 10.36
N ALA A 33 0.69 -10.28 9.64
CA ALA A 33 1.21 -9.50 8.53
C ALA A 33 0.43 -9.82 7.25
N TYR A 34 0.24 -8.86 6.36
CA TYR A 34 -0.41 -9.14 5.08
C TYR A 34 0.12 -8.28 3.93
N THR A 35 -0.09 -8.77 2.72
CA THR A 35 0.13 -8.05 1.47
C THR A 35 -1.04 -8.33 0.54
N THR A 36 -1.45 -7.32 -0.23
CA THR A 36 -2.48 -7.50 -1.25
C THR A 36 -1.93 -7.04 -2.58
N THR A 37 -2.11 -7.88 -3.60
CA THR A 37 -1.86 -7.59 -5.01
C THR A 37 -3.14 -7.85 -5.83
N ARG A 38 -3.07 -7.65 -7.15
CA ARG A 38 -4.08 -8.06 -8.10
C ARG A 38 -3.48 -8.76 -9.30
N THR A 39 -4.29 -9.50 -10.02
CA THR A 39 -3.94 -9.93 -11.37
C THR A 39 -4.12 -8.79 -12.37
N HIS A 40 -3.46 -8.88 -13.51
CA HIS A 40 -3.72 -8.07 -14.70
C HIS A 40 -3.72 -8.95 -15.97
N LYS A 41 -3.90 -8.34 -17.15
CA LYS A 41 -4.01 -9.06 -18.43
C LYS A 41 -5.07 -10.18 -18.38
N ASN A 42 -6.32 -9.81 -18.09
CA ASN A 42 -7.44 -10.76 -18.04
C ASN A 42 -7.23 -11.90 -17.02
N GLY A 43 -6.49 -11.62 -15.95
CA GLY A 43 -6.24 -12.55 -14.85
C GLY A 43 -5.01 -13.44 -14.99
N SER A 44 -4.18 -13.29 -16.04
CA SER A 44 -3.08 -14.22 -16.32
C SER A 44 -1.77 -13.91 -15.60
N GLU A 45 -1.56 -12.68 -15.12
CA GLU A 45 -0.30 -12.25 -14.50
C GLU A 45 -0.54 -11.55 -13.16
N LEU A 46 0.32 -11.80 -12.16
CA LEU A 46 0.28 -11.11 -10.87
C LEU A 46 1.09 -9.82 -10.91
N LEU A 47 0.49 -8.71 -10.48
CA LEU A 47 1.14 -7.40 -10.51
C LEU A 47 2.20 -7.29 -9.40
N PHE A 48 3.46 -7.07 -9.79
CA PHE A 48 4.61 -6.85 -8.88
C PHE A 48 4.78 -7.91 -7.77
N TRP A 49 4.42 -9.16 -8.03
CA TRP A 49 4.33 -10.22 -7.01
C TRP A 49 5.56 -10.33 -6.10
N GLU A 50 6.74 -10.28 -6.70
CA GLU A 50 8.03 -10.32 -6.00
C GLU A 50 8.20 -9.21 -4.95
N ARG A 51 7.78 -7.98 -5.28
CA ARG A 51 7.82 -6.85 -4.35
C ARG A 51 6.79 -7.00 -3.24
N HIS A 52 5.64 -7.60 -3.55
CA HIS A 52 4.59 -7.89 -2.57
C HIS A 52 5.02 -8.95 -1.57
N LEU A 53 5.70 -10.02 -2.00
CA LEU A 53 6.27 -11.05 -1.13
C LEU A 53 7.38 -10.49 -0.24
N LEU A 54 8.31 -9.70 -0.80
CA LEU A 54 9.34 -9.06 0.00
C LEU A 54 8.75 -8.14 1.07
N ARG A 55 7.69 -7.38 0.74
CA ARG A 55 6.98 -6.55 1.72
C ARG A 55 6.32 -7.39 2.82
N LEU A 56 5.75 -8.54 2.48
CA LEU A 56 5.13 -9.45 3.45
C LEU A 56 6.19 -9.97 4.43
N SER A 57 7.33 -10.47 3.93
CA SER A 57 8.42 -10.96 4.77
C SER A 57 9.00 -9.88 5.66
N ASN A 58 9.23 -8.68 5.12
CA ASN A 58 9.68 -7.52 5.90
C ASN A 58 8.67 -7.13 6.99
N SER A 59 7.38 -7.08 6.67
CA SER A 59 6.33 -6.76 7.65
C SER A 59 6.31 -7.80 8.77
N PHE A 60 6.35 -9.09 8.41
CA PHE A 60 6.38 -10.17 9.39
C PHE A 60 7.60 -10.05 10.32
N ARG A 61 8.81 -9.88 9.76
CA ARG A 61 10.05 -9.74 10.55
C ARG A 61 10.04 -8.53 11.48
N LEU A 62 9.56 -7.38 11.01
CA LEU A 62 9.46 -6.18 11.83
C LEU A 62 8.50 -6.40 13.00
N LEU A 63 7.32 -6.96 12.75
CA LEU A 63 6.36 -7.26 13.80
C LEU A 63 6.90 -8.30 14.78
N LEU A 64 7.58 -9.34 14.28
CA LEU A 64 8.21 -10.36 15.12
C LEU A 64 9.26 -9.76 16.07
N LYS A 65 9.99 -8.72 15.62
CA LYS A 65 11.01 -8.06 16.43
C LYS A 65 10.42 -7.02 17.38
N GLU A 66 9.51 -6.19 16.90
CA GLU A 66 9.06 -4.97 17.58
C GLU A 66 7.80 -5.19 18.41
N ASN A 67 6.84 -5.96 17.89
CA ASN A 67 5.56 -6.21 18.56
C ASN A 67 4.96 -7.58 18.17
N PRO A 68 5.49 -8.68 18.74
CA PRO A 68 5.08 -10.04 18.39
C PRO A 68 3.59 -10.29 18.56
N ARG A 69 2.93 -9.58 19.49
CA ARG A 69 1.49 -9.72 19.77
C ARG A 69 0.62 -9.39 18.57
N LEU A 70 1.15 -8.67 17.56
CA LEU A 70 0.45 -8.40 16.31
C LEU A 70 0.49 -9.57 15.32
N LEU A 71 1.26 -10.62 15.59
CA LEU A 71 1.37 -11.82 14.76
C LEU A 71 0.67 -13.06 15.36
N PHE A 72 0.46 -13.08 16.67
CA PHE A 72 -0.04 -14.25 17.40
C PHE A 72 -1.31 -13.85 18.17
N GLU A 73 -2.35 -14.69 18.11
CA GLU A 73 -3.66 -14.41 18.71
C GLU A 73 -3.64 -14.27 20.24
N LYS A 74 -2.60 -14.80 20.91
CA LYS A 74 -2.46 -14.78 22.36
C LYS A 74 -1.15 -14.09 22.76
N PRO A 75 -1.08 -13.48 23.96
CA PRO A 75 0.15 -12.92 24.49
C PRO A 75 1.20 -14.02 24.57
N ILE A 76 2.27 -13.87 23.80
CA ILE A 76 3.40 -14.78 23.86
C ILE A 76 4.14 -14.50 25.17
N THR A 77 4.18 -15.48 26.07
CA THR A 77 5.24 -15.52 27.08
C THR A 77 6.53 -15.69 26.29
N LEU A 78 7.43 -14.70 26.33
CA LEU A 78 8.70 -14.70 25.59
C LEU A 78 9.51 -15.95 25.93
N SER A 79 9.27 -17.04 25.22
CA SER A 79 9.99 -18.30 25.39
C SER A 79 11.37 -18.15 24.73
N THR A 80 12.35 -18.92 25.19
CA THR A 80 13.69 -18.95 24.58
C THR A 80 13.62 -19.31 23.09
N ALA A 81 12.66 -20.15 22.71
CA ALA A 81 12.33 -20.50 21.33
C ALA A 81 11.97 -19.27 20.47
N PHE A 82 11.18 -18.35 21.01
CA PHE A 82 10.79 -17.12 20.32
C PHE A 82 11.99 -16.19 20.05
N LEU A 83 12.88 -16.04 21.04
CA LEU A 83 14.08 -15.20 20.91
C LEU A 83 15.05 -15.75 19.85
N GLU A 84 15.31 -17.06 19.87
CA GLU A 84 16.10 -17.75 18.84
C GLU A 84 15.54 -17.53 17.43
N LEU A 85 14.22 -17.62 17.28
CA LEU A 85 13.53 -17.47 16.01
C LEU A 85 13.57 -16.02 15.48
N SER A 86 13.43 -15.04 16.37
CA SER A 86 13.50 -13.61 16.01
C SER A 86 14.86 -13.19 15.43
N ASN A 87 15.95 -13.88 15.82
CA ASN A 87 17.32 -13.56 15.40
C ASN A 87 17.67 -14.12 14.00
N ARG A 88 16.86 -15.01 13.42
CA ARG A 88 17.14 -15.69 12.13
C ARG A 88 16.55 -14.97 10.91
N ALA A 89 16.84 -13.68 10.80
CA ALA A 89 16.36 -12.77 9.76
C ALA A 89 16.36 -13.33 8.32
N MET A 90 17.49 -13.90 7.84
CA MET A 90 17.65 -14.34 6.46
C MET A 90 16.80 -15.58 6.09
N MET A 91 16.44 -16.42 7.06
CA MET A 91 15.64 -17.64 6.80
C MET A 91 14.18 -17.29 6.47
N TRP A 92 13.65 -16.22 7.07
CA TRP A 92 12.26 -15.84 6.92
C TRP A 92 11.86 -15.49 5.49
N ASP A 93 12.74 -14.82 4.75
CA ASP A 93 12.42 -14.38 3.39
C ASP A 93 12.24 -15.58 2.46
N SER A 94 13.08 -16.62 2.59
CA SER A 94 12.99 -17.87 1.83
C SER A 94 11.76 -18.68 2.23
N VAL A 95 11.55 -18.91 3.53
CA VAL A 95 10.46 -19.74 4.05
C VAL A 95 9.09 -19.14 3.70
N ILE A 96 8.90 -17.84 3.97
CA ILE A 96 7.63 -17.15 3.67
C ILE A 96 7.34 -17.20 2.16
N ARG A 97 8.36 -16.91 1.34
CA ARG A 97 8.24 -16.98 -0.11
C ARG A 97 7.82 -18.37 -0.58
N SER A 98 8.48 -19.41 -0.08
CA SER A 98 8.14 -20.80 -0.44
C SER A 98 6.70 -21.11 -0.06
N LEU A 99 6.34 -20.89 1.20
CA LEU A 99 5.00 -21.17 1.74
C LEU A 99 3.87 -20.47 0.97
N VAL A 100 4.02 -19.19 0.69
CA VAL A 100 3.00 -18.41 -0.01
C VAL A 100 2.93 -18.84 -1.48
N ASN A 101 4.07 -19.08 -2.14
CA ASN A 101 4.08 -19.57 -3.53
C ASN A 101 3.50 -20.99 -3.64
N ASP A 102 3.75 -21.87 -2.67
CA ASP A 102 3.20 -23.22 -2.63
C ASP A 102 1.69 -23.18 -2.44
N SER A 103 1.22 -22.29 -1.56
CA SER A 103 -0.20 -22.01 -1.40
C SER A 103 -0.82 -21.48 -2.69
N MET A 104 -0.15 -20.53 -3.37
CA MET A 104 -0.58 -19.98 -4.66
C MET A 104 -0.70 -21.07 -5.74
N ARG A 105 0.28 -21.99 -5.85
CA ARG A 105 0.24 -23.10 -6.82
C ARG A 105 -0.94 -24.04 -6.60
N LYS A 106 -1.38 -24.21 -5.35
CA LYS A 106 -2.54 -25.03 -5.00
C LYS A 106 -3.86 -24.32 -5.30
N VAL A 107 -3.96 -23.01 -5.04
CA VAL A 107 -5.20 -22.25 -5.24
C VAL A 107 -5.47 -21.85 -6.68
N VAL A 108 -4.44 -21.52 -7.46
CA VAL A 108 -4.61 -20.98 -8.82
C VAL A 108 -5.48 -21.90 -9.70
N PRO A 109 -5.24 -23.22 -9.78
CA PRO A 109 -6.06 -24.11 -10.60
C PRO A 109 -7.54 -24.18 -10.17
N PHE A 110 -7.82 -23.93 -8.89
CA PHE A 110 -9.18 -23.89 -8.37
C PHE A 110 -9.87 -22.59 -8.78
N VAL A 111 -9.24 -21.44 -8.54
CA VAL A 111 -9.82 -20.14 -8.86
C VAL A 111 -9.98 -19.95 -10.37
N GLU A 112 -9.07 -20.48 -11.18
CA GLU A 112 -9.19 -20.42 -12.64
C GLU A 112 -10.42 -21.15 -13.19
N LYS A 113 -10.89 -22.20 -12.51
CA LYS A 113 -12.12 -22.91 -12.90
C LYS A 113 -13.39 -22.16 -12.53
N GLU A 114 -13.36 -21.45 -11.40
CA GLU A 114 -14.52 -20.78 -10.83
C GLU A 114 -14.66 -19.31 -11.27
N ARG A 115 -13.60 -18.70 -11.82
CA ARG A 115 -13.60 -17.29 -12.23
C ARG A 115 -14.28 -17.09 -13.59
N ILE A 116 -14.86 -15.90 -13.77
CA ILE A 116 -15.37 -15.49 -15.09
C ILE A 116 -14.18 -15.13 -15.99
N PHE A 117 -14.22 -15.57 -17.25
CA PHE A 117 -13.16 -15.22 -18.21
C PHE A 117 -13.03 -13.69 -18.35
N GLY A 118 -11.79 -13.18 -18.26
CA GLY A 118 -11.51 -11.75 -18.31
C GLY A 118 -11.62 -11.03 -16.97
N GLU A 119 -12.17 -11.67 -15.93
CA GLU A 119 -12.19 -11.11 -14.58
C GLU A 119 -10.77 -11.05 -14.00
N GLU A 120 -10.40 -9.87 -13.50
CA GLU A 120 -9.20 -9.72 -12.67
C GLU A 120 -9.53 -10.07 -11.21
N LEU A 121 -8.52 -10.46 -10.44
CA LEU A 121 -8.64 -10.91 -9.06
C LEU A 121 -7.79 -10.02 -8.16
N ALA A 122 -8.31 -9.69 -6.98
CA ALA A 122 -7.52 -9.19 -5.86
C ALA A 122 -7.11 -10.39 -4.99
N ILE A 123 -5.83 -10.44 -4.61
CA ILE A 123 -5.24 -11.55 -3.86
C ILE A 123 -4.53 -10.97 -2.64
N THR A 124 -5.04 -11.29 -1.46
CA THR A 124 -4.45 -10.96 -0.17
C THR A 124 -3.78 -12.19 0.41
N ALA A 125 -2.46 -12.14 0.55
CA ALA A 125 -1.71 -13.11 1.33
C ALA A 125 -1.51 -12.58 2.74
N HIS A 126 -1.88 -13.38 3.73
CA HIS A 126 -1.78 -13.06 5.16
C HIS A 126 -1.02 -14.17 5.88
N LEU A 127 -0.21 -13.77 6.85
CA LEU A 127 0.60 -14.65 7.68
C LEU A 127 0.36 -14.35 9.15
N SER A 128 0.08 -15.40 9.91
CA SER A 128 0.04 -15.36 11.37
C SER A 128 0.93 -16.45 11.95
N GLY A 129 1.36 -16.24 13.19
CA GLY A 129 2.08 -17.26 13.94
C GLY A 129 1.12 -18.29 14.54
N ASN A 130 1.49 -19.57 14.45
CA ASN A 130 0.77 -20.68 15.07
C ASN A 130 1.43 -21.00 16.43
N LEU A 131 0.76 -20.61 17.52
CA LEU A 131 1.31 -20.75 18.87
C LEU A 131 1.37 -22.21 19.33
N GLU A 132 0.40 -23.03 18.95
CA GLU A 132 0.37 -24.45 19.30
C GLU A 132 1.61 -25.15 18.75
N ASN A 133 1.91 -24.93 17.47
CA ASN A 133 3.09 -25.51 16.84
C ASN A 133 4.39 -24.93 17.42
N LEU A 134 4.39 -23.65 17.83
CA LEU A 134 5.56 -23.01 18.46
C LEU A 134 5.92 -23.67 19.81
N ASP A 135 4.92 -24.02 20.63
CA ASP A 135 5.12 -24.65 21.94
C ASP A 135 5.61 -26.11 21.81
N HIS A 136 5.32 -26.76 20.69
CA HIS A 136 5.74 -28.13 20.39
C HIS A 136 7.14 -28.24 19.79
N LEU A 137 7.78 -27.13 19.42
CA LEU A 137 9.14 -27.13 18.91
C LEU A 137 10.17 -27.47 20.00
N LYS A 138 10.60 -28.73 20.03
CA LYS A 138 11.76 -29.19 20.80
C LYS A 138 12.98 -29.32 19.88
N GLY A 139 14.13 -28.81 20.33
CA GLY A 139 15.38 -28.77 19.56
C GLY A 139 15.42 -27.63 18.53
N GLY A 140 16.60 -27.37 17.96
CA GLY A 140 16.86 -26.20 17.10
C GLY A 140 15.94 -26.04 15.88
N PHE A 141 15.98 -24.84 15.29
CA PHE A 141 15.14 -24.40 14.18
C PHE A 141 15.79 -24.67 12.82
N ASP A 142 15.15 -25.48 12.00
CA ASP A 142 15.40 -25.62 10.55
C ASP A 142 14.23 -25.03 9.75
N GLU A 143 14.36 -24.91 8.43
CA GLU A 143 13.31 -24.33 7.57
C GLU A 143 11.97 -25.09 7.65
N GLY A 144 12.01 -26.42 7.80
CA GLY A 144 10.82 -27.26 7.89
C GLY A 144 10.01 -26.95 9.14
N LYS A 145 10.67 -26.90 10.30
CA LYS A 145 10.05 -26.54 11.58
C LYS A 145 9.53 -25.11 11.62
N ILE A 146 10.22 -24.17 10.96
CA ILE A 146 9.76 -22.78 10.86
C ILE A 146 8.46 -22.70 10.03
N SER A 147 8.31 -23.56 9.04
CA SER A 147 7.10 -23.58 8.22
C SER A 147 5.85 -24.03 9.00
N GLU A 148 6.03 -24.88 10.01
CA GLU A 148 4.95 -25.38 10.87
C GLU A 148 4.43 -24.31 11.84
N VAL A 149 5.27 -23.34 12.23
CA VAL A 149 4.84 -22.25 13.14
C VAL A 149 4.16 -21.09 12.44
N LEU A 150 3.87 -21.22 11.15
CA LEU A 150 3.17 -20.21 10.35
C LEU A 150 1.86 -20.75 9.82
N ASP A 151 0.80 -19.96 9.99
CA ASP A 151 -0.41 -20.11 9.21
C ASP A 151 -0.38 -19.15 8.02
N VAL A 152 -0.66 -19.68 6.83
CA VAL A 152 -0.75 -18.93 5.57
C VAL A 152 -2.20 -18.88 5.12
N TYR A 153 -2.70 -17.67 4.93
CA TYR A 153 -4.03 -17.42 4.39
C TYR A 153 -3.93 -16.76 3.03
N LEU A 154 -4.73 -17.24 2.07
CA LEU A 154 -4.96 -16.56 0.79
C LEU A 154 -6.44 -16.21 0.69
N HIS A 155 -6.74 -14.92 0.72
CA HIS A 155 -8.06 -14.39 0.41
C HIS A 155 -8.06 -13.88 -1.03
N ILE A 156 -8.98 -14.39 -1.84
CA ILE A 156 -9.08 -14.08 -3.26
C ILE A 156 -10.51 -13.64 -3.57
N GLY A 157 -10.65 -12.53 -4.28
CA GLY A 157 -11.95 -12.05 -4.74
C GLY A 157 -11.87 -11.37 -6.09
N GLY A 158 -13.01 -11.32 -6.79
CA GLY A 158 -13.15 -10.56 -8.03
C GLY A 158 -12.74 -9.10 -7.85
N TYR A 159 -12.03 -8.57 -8.84
CA TYR A 159 -11.50 -7.22 -8.89
C TYR A 159 -11.84 -6.57 -10.22
N ALA A 160 -12.45 -5.39 -10.15
CA ALA A 160 -12.70 -4.54 -11.31
C ALA A 160 -11.81 -3.30 -11.21
N PRO A 161 -10.84 -3.12 -12.14
CA PRO A 161 -10.02 -1.92 -12.17
C PRO A 161 -10.87 -0.66 -12.26
N PRO A 162 -10.61 0.36 -11.44
CA PRO A 162 -11.27 1.64 -11.58
C PRO A 162 -10.92 2.27 -12.94
N VAL A 163 -11.94 2.82 -13.62
CA VAL A 163 -11.74 3.49 -14.92
C VAL A 163 -10.99 4.80 -14.71
N PHE A 164 -9.85 4.93 -15.38
CA PHE A 164 -8.98 6.09 -15.26
C PHE A 164 -9.35 7.23 -16.21
N GLY A 165 -9.06 8.47 -15.79
CA GLY A 165 -9.12 9.65 -16.66
C GLY A 165 -10.54 10.16 -16.96
N VAL A 166 -11.56 9.61 -16.28
CA VAL A 166 -12.95 10.08 -16.42
C VAL A 166 -13.08 11.47 -15.79
N ARG A 167 -13.63 12.43 -16.54
CA ARG A 167 -13.79 13.80 -16.05
C ARG A 167 -14.70 13.80 -14.83
N GLY A 168 -14.18 14.26 -13.69
CA GLY A 168 -14.92 14.31 -12.42
C GLY A 168 -14.59 13.19 -11.43
N SER A 169 -13.85 12.14 -11.84
CA SER A 169 -13.48 11.00 -10.99
C SER A 169 -12.31 11.24 -10.05
N ALA A 170 -11.85 12.49 -9.90
CA ALA A 170 -10.77 12.82 -8.98
C ALA A 170 -11.21 12.52 -7.54
N ALA A 171 -10.36 11.81 -6.80
CA ALA A 171 -10.56 11.60 -5.38
C ALA A 171 -10.68 12.93 -4.62
N HIS A 172 -11.46 12.92 -3.55
CA HIS A 172 -11.55 14.00 -2.57
C HIS A 172 -10.90 13.49 -1.29
N LEU A 173 -10.03 14.31 -0.71
CA LEU A 173 -9.25 13.94 0.45
C LEU A 173 -9.54 14.89 1.61
N ALA A 174 -9.49 14.36 2.83
CA ALA A 174 -9.52 15.14 4.05
C ALA A 174 -8.40 14.70 4.99
N VAL A 175 -7.76 15.66 5.66
CA VAL A 175 -6.72 15.39 6.65
C VAL A 175 -7.36 15.08 8.00
N VAL A 176 -6.99 13.95 8.62
CA VAL A 176 -7.48 13.51 9.93
C VAL A 176 -6.51 12.54 10.61
N GLY A 177 -6.35 12.73 11.92
CA GLY A 177 -5.66 11.77 12.78
C GLY A 177 -4.15 11.70 12.57
N ARG A 178 -3.47 11.18 13.59
CA ARG A 178 -2.02 10.97 13.58
C ARG A 178 -1.59 9.80 12.67
N GLY A 179 -0.31 9.77 12.36
CA GLY A 179 0.36 8.63 11.74
C GLY A 179 0.24 7.34 12.54
N ARG A 180 0.56 6.23 11.88
CA ARG A 180 0.39 4.88 12.41
C ARG A 180 1.56 4.49 13.29
N ASP A 181 1.27 3.69 14.31
CA ASP A 181 2.31 2.97 15.04
C ASP A 181 2.83 1.81 14.17
N SER A 182 4.12 1.48 14.28
CA SER A 182 4.77 0.43 13.46
C SER A 182 4.48 0.55 11.95
N ALA A 183 4.45 1.79 11.43
CA ALA A 183 4.04 2.08 10.06
C ALA A 183 4.85 1.36 8.98
N ASN A 184 6.09 0.98 9.28
CA ASN A 184 6.97 0.23 8.37
C ASN A 184 6.46 -1.19 8.05
N ALA A 185 5.55 -1.74 8.87
CA ALA A 185 4.93 -3.04 8.65
C ALA A 185 3.48 -2.91 8.15
N LYS A 186 3.05 -3.81 7.27
CA LYS A 186 1.65 -3.95 6.86
C LYS A 186 1.00 -5.08 7.66
N TYR A 187 0.20 -4.70 8.66
CA TYR A 187 -0.38 -5.62 9.64
C TYR A 187 -1.88 -5.41 9.80
N SER A 188 -2.60 -6.49 10.11
CA SER A 188 -4.05 -6.56 10.02
C SER A 188 -4.78 -5.74 11.08
N ASP A 189 -4.21 -5.57 12.27
CA ASP A 189 -4.77 -4.72 13.34
C ASP A 189 -5.02 -3.27 12.89
N TRP A 190 -4.28 -2.77 11.90
CA TRP A 190 -4.55 -1.47 11.32
C TRP A 190 -5.99 -1.33 10.79
N VAL A 191 -6.63 -2.43 10.40
CA VAL A 191 -8.07 -2.49 10.05
C VAL A 191 -8.96 -2.11 11.21
N ARG A 192 -8.64 -2.58 12.42
CA ARG A 192 -9.39 -2.20 13.62
C ARG A 192 -9.07 -0.78 14.06
N LEU A 193 -7.78 -0.44 14.07
CA LEU A 193 -7.28 0.85 14.58
C LEU A 193 -7.77 2.05 13.76
N ARG A 194 -7.98 1.90 12.45
CA ARG A 194 -8.44 3.01 11.60
C ARG A 194 -9.96 3.22 11.61
N LYS A 195 -10.77 2.27 12.11
CA LYS A 195 -12.24 2.41 12.09
C LYS A 195 -12.74 3.69 12.76
N PRO A 196 -12.23 4.11 13.93
CA PRO A 196 -12.63 5.39 14.52
C PRO A 196 -12.32 6.59 13.61
N LEU A 197 -11.21 6.55 12.86
CA LEU A 197 -10.86 7.58 11.89
C LEU A 197 -11.82 7.56 10.69
N GLU A 198 -12.10 6.38 10.13
CA GLU A 198 -13.02 6.22 9.00
C GLU A 198 -14.44 6.71 9.31
N LYS A 199 -14.89 6.62 10.58
CA LYS A 199 -16.17 7.20 11.03
C LYS A 199 -16.21 8.72 10.95
N LEU A 200 -15.06 9.40 10.92
CA LEU A 200 -14.95 10.85 10.75
C LEU A 200 -14.98 11.27 9.28
N ARG A 201 -14.94 10.33 8.33
CA ARG A 201 -14.86 10.61 6.89
C ARG A 201 -16.12 11.33 6.40
N PRO A 202 -16.04 12.57 5.89
CA PRO A 202 -17.17 13.24 5.27
C PRO A 202 -17.72 12.42 4.07
N PRO A 203 -19.03 12.48 3.76
CA PRO A 203 -19.62 11.66 2.70
C PRO A 203 -19.03 11.87 1.30
N SER A 204 -18.50 13.05 1.02
CA SER A 204 -17.87 13.41 -0.26
C SER A 204 -16.41 12.99 -0.37
N VAL A 205 -15.79 12.54 0.73
CA VAL A 205 -14.36 12.22 0.82
C VAL A 205 -14.13 10.74 0.49
N ASN A 206 -13.19 10.50 -0.40
CA ASN A 206 -12.81 9.15 -0.84
C ASN A 206 -11.80 8.52 0.11
N GLU A 207 -10.82 9.29 0.59
CA GLU A 207 -9.72 8.81 1.42
C GLU A 207 -9.32 9.86 2.46
N LEU A 208 -8.90 9.38 3.62
CA LEU A 208 -8.44 10.16 4.75
C LEU A 208 -6.92 10.20 4.77
N LEU A 209 -6.34 11.40 4.90
CA LEU A 209 -4.91 11.64 5.00
C LEU A 209 -4.49 11.79 6.46
N LEU A 210 -3.43 11.10 6.87
CA LEU A 210 -2.86 11.15 8.21
C LEU A 210 -1.83 12.28 8.30
N SER A 211 -1.82 12.98 9.42
CA SER A 211 -0.85 14.02 9.77
C SER A 211 -0.70 14.14 11.28
N ASN A 212 0.53 14.24 11.77
CA ASN A 212 0.78 14.36 13.22
C ASN A 212 0.49 15.77 13.75
N ASP A 213 0.58 16.79 12.91
CA ASP A 213 0.50 18.20 13.26
C ASP A 213 -0.54 18.99 12.42
N GLY A 214 -1.16 18.34 11.43
CA GLY A 214 -2.09 18.97 10.48
C GLY A 214 -1.40 19.74 9.35
N GLU A 215 -0.06 19.81 9.36
CA GLU A 215 0.76 20.55 8.41
C GLU A 215 1.54 19.60 7.51
N GLN A 216 2.28 18.66 8.09
CA GLN A 216 3.06 17.67 7.36
C GLN A 216 2.20 16.45 7.05
N ILE A 217 1.90 16.25 5.76
CA ILE A 217 1.05 15.15 5.31
C ILE A 217 1.90 13.89 5.17
N LEU A 218 1.48 12.82 5.83
CA LEU A 218 2.21 11.55 5.87
C LEU A 218 1.79 10.63 4.73
N GLU A 219 0.61 10.03 4.87
CA GLU A 219 0.03 9.06 3.94
C GLU A 219 -1.50 8.98 4.17
N GLY A 220 -2.22 8.19 3.40
CA GLY A 220 -3.64 7.91 3.65
C GLY A 220 -3.86 6.71 4.58
N CYS A 221 -5.11 6.48 5.00
CA CYS A 221 -5.46 5.30 5.78
C CYS A 221 -5.14 3.98 5.05
N LEU A 222 -5.22 3.96 3.72
CA LEU A 222 -4.97 2.77 2.89
C LEU A 222 -4.00 3.04 1.74
N THR A 223 -3.46 4.25 1.65
CA THR A 223 -2.76 4.78 0.47
C THR A 223 -1.48 5.49 0.86
N ASN A 224 -0.49 5.56 -0.04
CA ASN A 224 0.59 6.53 0.09
C ASN A 224 0.21 7.83 -0.66
N PHE A 225 0.64 8.99 -0.15
CA PHE A 225 0.31 10.31 -0.68
C PHE A 225 1.52 10.97 -1.33
N PHE A 226 1.30 11.59 -2.49
CA PHE A 226 2.33 12.27 -3.27
C PHE A 226 1.83 13.63 -3.75
N VAL A 227 2.75 14.56 -3.91
CA VAL A 227 2.49 15.82 -4.61
C VAL A 227 3.51 16.00 -5.73
N VAL A 228 3.06 16.61 -6.82
CA VAL A 228 3.90 17.17 -7.87
C VAL A 228 3.91 18.66 -7.65
N CYS A 229 5.07 19.23 -7.36
CA CYS A 229 5.21 20.65 -7.08
C CYS A 229 6.31 21.25 -7.93
N LEU A 230 6.28 22.59 -8.04
CA LEU A 230 7.40 23.32 -8.59
C LEU A 230 8.58 23.24 -7.63
N LYS A 231 9.79 23.06 -8.17
CA LYS A 231 11.00 23.24 -7.38
C LYS A 231 11.04 24.67 -6.85
N GLU A 232 11.25 24.82 -5.55
CA GLU A 232 11.70 26.09 -5.01
C GLU A 232 13.02 26.44 -5.72
N LYS A 233 13.12 27.65 -6.28
CA LYS A 233 14.39 28.09 -6.87
C LYS A 233 15.38 28.15 -5.72
N ASP A 234 16.45 27.36 -5.79
CA ASP A 234 17.58 27.53 -4.89
C ASP A 234 17.98 29.00 -4.93
N GLY A 235 18.00 29.63 -3.76
CA GLY A 235 18.14 31.07 -3.57
C GLY A 235 19.55 31.60 -3.86
N ASP A 236 20.20 31.10 -4.91
CA ASP A 236 21.48 31.61 -5.36
C ASP A 236 21.34 32.10 -6.80
N GLY A 237 21.23 33.42 -6.93
CA GLY A 237 21.38 34.08 -8.21
C GLY A 237 22.79 33.85 -8.70
N HIS A 238 22.96 33.14 -9.83
CA HIS A 238 23.84 33.55 -10.93
C HIS A 238 23.80 32.51 -12.08
N THR A 239 23.42 33.02 -13.27
CA THR A 239 23.95 32.67 -14.61
C THR A 239 23.93 31.21 -15.10
N VAL A 240 23.10 30.90 -16.10
CA VAL A 240 23.38 30.99 -17.56
C VAL A 240 22.23 30.26 -18.26
N GLU A 241 21.54 30.97 -19.14
CA GLU A 241 20.54 30.41 -20.04
C GLU A 241 21.16 29.35 -20.95
N GLN A 242 20.95 28.07 -20.63
CA GLN A 242 21.11 26.99 -21.61
C GLN A 242 19.73 26.47 -22.02
N LYS A 243 19.42 26.71 -23.29
CA LYS A 243 18.23 26.30 -24.04
C LYS A 243 18.09 24.77 -24.10
N GLN A 244 17.72 24.15 -22.98
CA GLN A 244 17.04 22.85 -22.98
C GLN A 244 15.55 23.07 -22.72
N PRO A 245 14.64 22.19 -23.20
CA PRO A 245 13.21 22.36 -23.02
C PRO A 245 12.90 22.54 -21.53
N GLN A 246 12.42 23.72 -21.16
CA GLN A 246 12.22 24.18 -19.77
C GLN A 246 11.12 23.40 -19.00
N SER A 247 10.54 22.37 -19.63
CA SER A 247 9.43 21.53 -19.17
C SER A 247 9.65 20.86 -17.79
N LEU A 248 10.61 19.94 -17.75
CA LEU A 248 10.75 18.97 -16.66
C LEU A 248 11.69 19.42 -15.55
N ARG A 249 12.54 20.44 -15.79
CA ARG A 249 13.52 20.92 -14.80
C ARG A 249 12.88 21.64 -13.62
N CYS A 250 11.66 22.12 -13.77
CA CYS A 250 10.96 22.93 -12.77
C CYS A 250 10.05 22.14 -11.84
N ILE A 251 9.91 20.82 -12.00
CA ILE A 251 9.01 20.00 -11.18
C ILE A 251 9.76 18.95 -10.37
N GLU A 252 9.19 18.56 -9.25
CA GLU A 252 9.60 17.41 -8.46
C GLU A 252 8.39 16.67 -7.88
N VAL A 253 8.61 15.41 -7.50
CA VAL A 253 7.64 14.60 -6.78
C VAL A 253 8.06 14.51 -5.32
N GLN A 254 7.17 14.87 -4.40
CA GLN A 254 7.40 14.75 -2.96
C GLN A 254 6.46 13.71 -2.35
N THR A 255 6.95 12.98 -1.34
CA THR A 255 6.20 12.08 -0.47
C THR A 255 6.87 12.06 0.90
N ALA A 256 6.12 11.78 1.96
CA ALA A 256 6.70 11.62 3.28
C ALA A 256 7.82 10.53 3.29
N PRO A 257 8.93 10.78 4.02
CA PRO A 257 9.99 9.81 4.22
C PRO A 257 9.53 8.68 5.14
N LEU A 258 10.16 7.50 5.00
CA LEU A 258 9.84 6.35 5.83
C LEU A 258 10.14 6.59 7.33
N SER A 259 11.10 7.47 7.62
CA SER A 259 11.44 7.90 8.99
C SER A 259 10.28 8.58 9.71
N ASP A 260 9.32 9.16 8.98
CA ASP A 260 8.19 9.87 9.56
C ASP A 260 7.01 8.93 9.91
N GLY A 261 7.22 7.62 9.77
CA GLY A 261 6.21 6.62 10.09
C GLY A 261 5.16 6.48 9.00
N VAL A 262 5.60 6.17 7.78
CA VAL A 262 4.72 5.80 6.65
C VAL A 262 5.05 4.42 6.12
N LEU A 263 4.06 3.74 5.54
CA LEU A 263 4.29 2.40 5.02
C LEU A 263 5.07 2.44 3.71
N PRO A 264 6.13 1.61 3.55
CA PRO A 264 6.82 1.42 2.29
C PRO A 264 5.95 0.65 1.30
N GLY A 265 4.97 1.33 0.68
CA GLY A 265 4.09 0.73 -0.32
C GLY A 265 4.84 0.23 -1.55
N VAL A 266 4.35 -0.86 -2.15
CA VAL A 266 4.96 -1.40 -3.38
C VAL A 266 4.86 -0.40 -4.53
N ILE A 267 3.70 0.25 -4.69
CA ILE A 267 3.50 1.26 -5.74
C ILE A 267 4.35 2.51 -5.46
N ARG A 268 4.57 2.90 -4.20
CA ARG A 268 5.53 3.96 -3.85
C ARG A 268 6.93 3.68 -4.39
N GLN A 269 7.42 2.45 -4.25
CA GLN A 269 8.71 2.05 -4.81
C GLN A 269 8.71 2.14 -6.35
N VAL A 270 7.62 1.70 -6.99
CA VAL A 270 7.48 1.79 -8.46
C VAL A 270 7.48 3.26 -8.93
N ILE A 271 6.79 4.16 -8.21
CA ILE A 271 6.79 5.60 -8.53
C ILE A 271 8.21 6.16 -8.46
N ARG A 272 8.97 5.83 -7.40
CA ARG A 272 10.37 6.25 -7.25
C ARG A 272 11.22 5.76 -8.42
N ASP A 273 11.11 4.48 -8.80
CA ASP A 273 11.86 3.88 -9.91
C ASP A 273 11.54 4.58 -11.24
N ILE A 274 10.26 4.89 -11.47
CA ILE A 274 9.81 5.60 -12.67
C ILE A 274 10.36 7.02 -12.69
N CYS A 275 10.26 7.77 -11.58
CA CYS A 275 10.80 9.12 -11.46
C CYS A 275 12.30 9.14 -11.76
N LEU A 276 13.05 8.19 -11.19
CA LEU A 276 14.48 8.03 -11.45
C LEU A 276 14.75 7.76 -12.94
N LYS A 277 14.00 6.82 -13.55
CA LYS A 277 14.16 6.44 -14.96
C LYS A 277 13.90 7.59 -15.93
N ILE A 278 12.90 8.44 -15.63
CA ILE A 278 12.51 9.56 -16.51
C ILE A 278 13.22 10.88 -16.15
N GLY A 279 14.08 10.89 -15.13
CA GLY A 279 14.84 12.07 -14.72
C GLY A 279 14.02 13.12 -13.97
N ILE A 280 12.93 12.73 -13.31
CA ILE A 280 12.17 13.62 -12.41
C ILE A 280 12.67 13.43 -10.98
N PRO A 281 13.07 14.51 -10.29
CA PRO A 281 13.49 14.43 -8.89
C PRO A 281 12.37 13.90 -8.00
N PHE A 282 12.73 12.91 -7.18
CA PHE A 282 11.87 12.31 -6.19
C PHE A 282 12.43 12.61 -4.81
N ARG A 283 11.69 13.37 -4.00
CA ARG A 283 12.11 13.80 -2.66
C ARG A 283 11.27 13.14 -1.60
N GLU A 284 11.95 12.53 -0.64
CA GLU A 284 11.34 11.98 0.56
C GLU A 284 11.25 13.08 1.62
N VAL A 285 10.29 14.00 1.43
CA VAL A 285 9.93 15.09 2.34
C VAL A 285 8.41 15.13 2.49
N ALA A 286 7.90 15.22 3.72
CA ALA A 286 6.46 15.28 3.96
C ALA A 286 5.86 16.54 3.30
N PRO A 287 4.91 16.40 2.35
CA PRO A 287 4.28 17.56 1.73
C PRO A 287 3.59 18.44 2.76
N SER A 288 3.90 19.74 2.73
CA SER A 288 3.40 20.72 3.68
C SER A 288 2.08 21.33 3.20
N TRP A 289 1.05 21.30 4.04
CA TRP A 289 -0.30 21.78 3.74
C TRP A 289 -0.33 23.29 3.46
N SER A 290 0.46 24.06 4.21
CA SER A 290 0.59 25.50 4.01
C SER A 290 1.18 25.87 2.65
N LYS A 291 1.91 24.94 2.01
CA LYS A 291 2.53 25.09 0.67
C LYS A 291 1.68 24.52 -0.48
N ARG A 292 0.41 24.16 -0.25
CA ARG A 292 -0.44 23.45 -1.24
C ARG A 292 -0.72 24.22 -2.53
N GLU A 293 -0.58 25.54 -2.51
CA GLU A 293 -0.64 26.40 -3.69
C GLU A 293 0.50 26.14 -4.67
N LEU A 294 1.63 25.63 -4.19
CA LEU A 294 2.76 25.19 -5.03
C LEU A 294 2.54 23.81 -5.64
N TRP A 295 1.54 23.07 -5.17
CA TRP A 295 1.21 21.75 -5.71
C TRP A 295 0.51 21.92 -7.05
N MET A 296 1.16 21.47 -8.11
CA MET A 296 0.53 21.39 -9.43
C MET A 296 -0.52 20.28 -9.45
N GLU A 297 -0.17 19.14 -8.86
CA GLU A 297 -1.03 17.97 -8.73
C GLU A 297 -0.72 17.24 -7.42
N ALA A 298 -1.67 16.44 -6.96
CA ALA A 298 -1.46 15.50 -5.88
C ALA A 298 -2.09 14.16 -6.28
N PHE A 299 -1.60 13.06 -5.73
CA PHE A 299 -2.15 11.74 -6.02
C PHE A 299 -1.93 10.76 -4.87
N ILE A 300 -2.80 9.76 -4.81
CA ILE A 300 -2.72 8.65 -3.86
C ILE A 300 -2.48 7.34 -4.58
N THR A 301 -1.80 6.41 -3.91
CA THR A 301 -1.50 5.08 -4.46
C THR A 301 -1.82 3.97 -3.48
N THR A 302 -2.43 2.89 -3.98
CA THR A 302 -2.61 1.60 -3.29
C THR A 302 -2.61 0.48 -4.34
N PHE A 303 -2.83 -0.77 -3.93
CA PHE A 303 -2.87 -1.90 -4.87
C PHE A 303 -4.10 -1.86 -5.81
N GLU A 304 -5.23 -1.30 -5.34
CA GLU A 304 -6.49 -1.15 -6.08
C GLU A 304 -6.56 0.16 -6.87
N PHE A 305 -5.82 1.18 -6.46
CA PHE A 305 -6.16 2.56 -6.82
C PHE A 305 -4.90 3.37 -7.13
N TYR A 306 -4.93 3.96 -8.32
CA TYR A 306 -4.23 5.19 -8.63
C TYR A 306 -5.34 6.25 -8.74
N SER A 307 -5.15 7.50 -8.31
CA SER A 307 -6.06 8.59 -8.70
C SER A 307 -5.36 9.93 -8.70
N MET A 308 -5.55 10.65 -9.79
CA MET A 308 -5.11 12.01 -9.98
C MET A 308 -6.04 12.98 -9.24
N LEU A 309 -5.50 13.83 -8.38
CA LEU A 309 -6.24 14.91 -7.74
C LEU A 309 -6.11 16.18 -8.59
N ARG A 310 -7.21 16.91 -8.74
CA ARG A 310 -7.14 18.33 -9.12
C ARG A 310 -7.16 19.15 -7.84
N GLN A 311 -6.27 20.14 -7.76
CA GLN A 311 -6.00 21.06 -6.65
C GLN A 311 -7.24 21.61 -5.91
N SER A 312 -8.40 21.71 -6.57
CA SER A 312 -9.63 22.30 -6.04
C SER A 312 -10.46 21.39 -5.10
N LYS A 313 -9.92 20.28 -4.57
CA LYS A 313 -10.71 19.22 -3.88
C LYS A 313 -10.08 18.66 -2.59
N LEU A 314 -9.09 19.34 -2.04
CA LEU A 314 -8.43 19.01 -0.76
C LEU A 314 -9.05 19.86 0.36
N LEU A 315 -9.58 19.22 1.40
CA LEU A 315 -10.17 19.90 2.57
C LEU A 315 -9.25 19.70 3.80
N ASN A 316 -8.84 20.80 4.45
CA ASN A 316 -8.25 20.75 5.79
C ASN A 316 -9.33 21.02 6.82
N HIS A 317 -9.42 20.19 7.86
CA HIS A 317 -10.28 20.45 9.01
C HIS A 317 -9.47 20.75 10.29
N GLY A 318 -8.15 20.98 10.16
CA GLY A 318 -7.29 21.47 11.23
C GLY A 318 -7.64 22.91 11.59
N ASN A 319 -8.50 23.05 12.61
CA ASN A 319 -8.91 24.27 13.30
C ASN A 319 -10.06 25.07 12.64
N GLN A 320 -11.29 24.73 13.08
CA GLN A 320 -12.54 25.49 12.99
C GLN A 320 -13.12 25.83 11.60
N TRP A 321 -14.30 25.25 11.37
CA TRP A 321 -15.41 25.65 10.51
C TRP A 321 -15.42 27.12 10.06
N ASN A 322 -15.12 27.40 8.77
CA ASN A 322 -15.73 28.47 7.96
C ASN A 322 -15.26 28.48 6.47
N GLN A 323 -16.25 28.55 5.56
CA GLN A 323 -16.34 29.20 4.24
C GLN A 323 -15.40 28.92 3.02
N ILE A 324 -16.05 28.37 1.97
CA ILE A 324 -16.21 28.81 0.54
C ILE A 324 -15.02 29.11 -0.41
N LEU A 325 -15.03 28.34 -1.54
CA LEU A 325 -14.65 28.56 -2.96
C LEU A 325 -13.63 29.65 -3.39
N GLY A 326 -12.72 29.30 -4.33
CA GLY A 326 -12.29 30.25 -5.38
C GLY A 326 -11.00 30.01 -6.19
N ARG A 327 -11.20 29.72 -7.50
CA ARG A 327 -10.40 30.07 -8.71
C ARG A 327 -9.09 29.35 -9.09
N ARG A 328 -8.96 29.25 -10.43
CA ARG A 328 -7.98 28.54 -11.26
C ARG A 328 -6.82 29.44 -11.68
N SER A 329 -5.66 28.85 -11.96
CA SER A 329 -4.71 29.33 -12.97
C SER A 329 -4.41 28.22 -13.98
N HIS A 330 -4.27 28.58 -15.26
CA HIS A 330 -3.92 27.70 -16.37
C HIS A 330 -2.44 27.92 -16.70
N GLY A 331 -1.63 26.87 -16.63
CA GLY A 331 -0.24 26.87 -17.10
C GLY A 331 0.20 25.45 -17.45
N SER A 332 0.73 25.29 -18.67
CA SER A 332 1.43 24.14 -19.26
C SER A 332 1.01 22.71 -18.83
N ARG A 333 0.18 22.07 -19.66
CA ARG A 333 -0.42 20.73 -19.43
C ARG A 333 0.29 19.55 -20.12
N ASN A 334 1.45 19.75 -20.74
CA ASN A 334 1.99 18.77 -21.69
C ASN A 334 3.07 17.81 -21.15
N ASP A 335 3.80 18.15 -20.08
CA ASP A 335 4.98 17.36 -19.70
C ASP A 335 4.71 16.27 -18.64
N PHE A 336 3.70 16.41 -17.78
CA PHE A 336 3.34 15.38 -16.79
C PHE A 336 2.55 14.19 -17.37
N ARG A 337 1.93 14.37 -18.55
CA ARG A 337 1.37 13.25 -19.30
C ARG A 337 2.41 12.16 -19.57
N THR A 338 3.70 12.45 -19.52
CA THR A 338 4.78 11.45 -19.70
C THR A 338 5.08 10.64 -18.44
N VAL A 339 4.93 11.20 -17.24
CA VAL A 339 5.03 10.44 -15.96
C VAL A 339 3.79 9.57 -15.78
N LEU A 340 2.63 10.16 -16.06
CA LEU A 340 1.35 9.46 -16.06
C LEU A 340 1.27 8.44 -17.19
N ALA A 341 1.78 8.77 -18.39
CA ALA A 341 1.91 7.81 -19.47
C ALA A 341 2.99 6.79 -19.13
N GLY A 342 4.03 7.10 -18.37
CA GLY A 342 5.04 6.18 -17.86
C GLY A 342 4.49 5.23 -16.80
N LEU A 343 3.58 5.69 -15.95
CA LEU A 343 2.82 4.87 -14.99
C LEU A 343 1.77 4.04 -15.70
N HIS A 344 0.98 4.65 -16.58
CA HIS A 344 0.02 3.99 -17.47
C HIS A 344 0.74 3.04 -18.43
N GLN A 345 1.99 3.34 -18.80
CA GLN A 345 2.91 2.47 -19.52
C GLN A 345 3.44 1.40 -18.59
N CYS A 346 3.81 1.60 -17.33
CA CYS A 346 4.09 0.48 -16.42
C CYS A 346 2.86 -0.41 -16.20
N TYR A 347 1.64 0.15 -16.26
CA TYR A 347 0.37 -0.59 -16.32
C TYR A 347 0.06 -1.17 -17.73
N ARG A 348 0.77 -0.76 -18.80
CA ARG A 348 0.70 -1.24 -20.19
C ARG A 348 2.00 -1.90 -20.72
N TRP A 349 3.03 -2.06 -19.89
CA TRP A 349 4.37 -2.57 -20.21
C TRP A 349 4.57 -3.75 -19.26
N ARG A 350 3.69 -4.73 -19.38
CA ARG A 350 3.68 -5.63 -20.53
C ARG A 350 2.27 -5.57 -21.13
N LEU A 351 2.14 -5.09 -22.36
CA LEU A 351 1.05 -5.53 -23.25
C LEU A 351 1.56 -6.80 -23.90
#